data_AF-A0A850JVB3-F1
#
_entry.id   AF-A0A850JVB3-F1
#
_cell.length_a   1.000
_cell.length_b   1.000
_cell.length_c   1.000
_cell.angle_alpha   90.00
_cell.angle_beta   90.00
_cell.angle_gamma   90.00
#
_symmetry.space_group_name_H-M   'P 1'
#
loop_
_entity.id
_entity.type
_entity.pdbx_description
1 polymer ?
#
loop_
_entity_poly.entity_id
_entity_poly.type
_entity_poly.pdbx_seq_one_letter_code
_entity_poly.pdbx_strand_id
1 'polypeptide(L)'
;MTINLEILNAAFLLAPTQVEDLNTKALVPKMVFRRRLTRASKLVVELMDKVDFKQGRIMYGSAYGELPATANILNAILNKEGISPTDFQNSVYNTPVSYASILEKNESEILTISCGDNTSNRLLKMGAIKALDEDEILLVVTETMNIENIEQVNKCIDFLEVAVALKVKLSKEEATINFEDDNTKCPESVKELLSYAKQFNKNKKNIIEVKL
;
A
#
# COMPACT_ATOMS: atom_id res chain seq x y z
N MET A 1 -0.55 -8.51 -24.24
CA MET A 1 -0.02 -7.14 -24.45
C MET A 1 0.98 -6.88 -23.35
N THR A 2 2.07 -6.19 -23.66
CA THR A 2 3.14 -5.89 -22.69
C THR A 2 3.30 -4.38 -22.58
N ILE A 3 3.46 -3.88 -21.35
CA ILE A 3 3.68 -2.47 -21.05
C ILE A 3 4.89 -2.36 -20.13
N ASN A 4 5.84 -1.49 -20.48
CA ASN A 4 7.01 -1.25 -19.64
C ASN A 4 6.78 -0.02 -18.77
N LEU A 5 7.13 -0.14 -17.49
CA LEU A 5 7.05 0.96 -16.52
C LEU A 5 8.45 1.30 -16.02
N GLU A 6 8.80 2.58 -16.01
CA GLU A 6 9.95 3.07 -15.26
C GLU A 6 9.52 3.38 -13.83
N ILE A 7 10.15 2.74 -12.85
CA ILE A 7 10.06 3.07 -11.43
C ILE A 7 10.98 4.27 -11.19
N LEU A 8 10.37 5.42 -10.92
CA LEU A 8 11.05 6.68 -10.65
C LEU A 8 11.54 6.75 -9.20
N ASN A 9 10.76 6.19 -8.28
CA ASN A 9 11.09 6.11 -6.87
C ASN A 9 10.36 4.93 -6.22
N ALA A 10 10.96 4.34 -5.21
CA ALA A 10 10.37 3.23 -4.47
C ALA A 10 10.68 3.33 -2.98
N ALA A 11 9.72 2.91 -2.17
CA ALA A 11 9.91 2.76 -0.73
C ALA A 11 9.09 1.57 -0.23
N PHE A 12 9.55 0.95 0.85
CA PHE A 12 8.80 -0.08 1.54
C PHE A 12 8.97 0.06 3.06
N LEU A 13 8.01 -0.48 3.79
CA LEU A 13 7.98 -0.61 5.23
C LEU A 13 7.64 -2.06 5.56
N LEU A 14 8.39 -2.66 6.47
CA LEU A 14 8.28 -4.07 6.79
C LEU A 14 8.57 -4.25 8.28
N ALA A 15 7.64 -4.82 9.03
CA ALA A 15 7.82 -5.12 10.45
C ALA A 15 7.11 -6.42 10.85
N PRO A 16 7.70 -7.21 11.78
CA PRO A 16 7.09 -8.44 12.26
C PRO A 16 5.68 -8.23 12.80
N THR A 17 5.47 -7.14 13.53
CA THR A 17 4.19 -6.79 14.15
C THR A 17 3.75 -5.38 13.76
N GLN A 18 4.64 -4.40 13.91
CA GLN A 18 4.35 -2.99 13.69
C GLN A 18 5.65 -2.17 13.48
N VAL A 19 5.61 -1.20 12.57
CA VAL A 19 6.66 -0.21 12.34
C VAL A 19 6.56 0.91 13.40
N GLU A 20 7.54 1.01 14.29
CA GLU A 20 7.47 2.00 15.38
C GLU A 20 7.90 3.41 14.95
N ASP A 21 8.91 3.51 14.08
CA ASP A 21 9.58 4.78 13.75
C ASP A 21 8.95 5.53 12.57
N LEU A 22 7.63 5.78 12.63
CA LEU A 22 6.93 6.59 11.62
C LEU A 22 7.03 8.10 11.92
N ASN A 23 7.27 8.90 10.89
CA ASN A 23 7.35 10.36 10.97
C ASN A 23 5.97 11.05 11.01
N THR A 24 4.94 10.32 11.45
CA THR A 24 3.53 10.74 11.39
C THR A 24 3.28 12.10 12.03
N LYS A 25 4.00 12.45 13.10
CA LYS A 25 3.84 13.75 13.78
C LYS A 25 4.26 14.92 12.89
N ALA A 26 5.33 14.74 12.12
CA ALA A 26 5.84 15.76 11.20
C ALA A 26 4.98 15.84 9.94
N LEU A 27 4.64 14.69 9.37
CA LEU A 27 3.84 14.58 8.14
C LEU A 27 2.38 14.98 8.33
N VAL A 28 1.85 14.86 9.55
CA VAL A 28 0.45 15.16 9.87
C VAL A 28 0.38 16.13 11.06
N PRO A 29 0.61 17.43 10.85
CA PRO A 29 0.73 18.41 11.93
C PRO A 29 -0.57 18.55 12.74
N LYS A 30 -1.73 18.51 12.07
CA LYS A 30 -3.05 18.66 12.70
C LYS A 30 -3.37 17.43 13.56
N MET A 31 -3.27 17.60 14.88
CA MET A 31 -3.49 16.51 15.86
C MET A 31 -4.83 15.79 15.68
N VAL A 32 -5.91 16.53 15.43
CA VAL A 32 -7.25 15.94 15.26
C VAL A 32 -7.29 15.00 14.06
N PHE A 33 -6.65 15.38 12.95
CA PHE A 33 -6.57 14.53 11.75
C PHE A 33 -5.66 13.32 12.01
N ARG A 34 -4.51 13.55 12.64
CA ARG A 34 -3.55 12.49 13.00
C ARG A 34 -4.16 11.38 13.85
N ARG A 35 -5.07 11.71 14.78
CA ARG A 35 -5.75 10.73 15.64
C ARG A 35 -6.78 9.86 14.91
N ARG A 36 -7.24 10.27 13.72
CA ARG A 36 -8.21 9.52 12.90
C ARG A 36 -7.56 8.49 11.99
N LEU A 37 -6.26 8.64 11.71
CA LEU A 37 -5.53 7.77 10.82
C LEU A 37 -5.49 6.34 11.36
N THR A 38 -5.92 5.41 10.52
CA THR A 38 -5.70 3.97 10.73
C THR A 38 -4.23 3.64 10.65
N ARG A 39 -3.88 2.40 10.98
CA ARG A 39 -2.50 1.92 10.87
C ARG A 39 -2.02 1.99 9.41
N ALA A 40 -2.79 1.43 8.47
CA ALA A 40 -2.48 1.49 7.04
C ALA A 40 -2.39 2.93 6.52
N SER A 41 -3.27 3.83 6.99
CA SER A 41 -3.21 5.26 6.63
C SER A 41 -1.88 5.92 7.00
N LYS A 42 -1.31 5.59 8.17
CA LYS A 42 0.00 6.12 8.59
C LYS A 42 1.13 5.60 7.70
N LEU A 43 1.07 4.33 7.29
CA LEU A 43 2.04 3.74 6.37
C LEU A 43 1.98 4.40 4.99
N VAL A 44 0.78 4.62 4.46
CA VAL A 44 0.60 5.29 3.16
C VAL A 44 1.16 6.70 3.17
N VAL A 45 0.87 7.50 4.22
CA VAL A 45 1.41 8.86 4.34
C VAL A 45 2.94 8.87 4.42
N GLU A 46 3.53 7.95 5.20
CA GLU A 46 4.99 7.80 5.30
C GLU A 46 5.60 7.41 3.94
N LEU A 47 4.99 6.46 3.23
CA LEU A 47 5.47 6.01 1.93
C LEU A 47 5.39 7.10 0.86
N MET A 48 4.30 7.86 0.84
CA MET A 48 4.13 9.00 -0.08
C MET A 48 5.23 10.04 0.10
N ASP A 49 5.59 10.36 1.35
CA ASP A 49 6.71 11.25 1.65
C ASP A 49 8.05 10.65 1.17
N LYS A 50 8.32 9.37 1.48
CA LYS A 50 9.56 8.68 1.07
C LYS A 50 9.75 8.59 -0.44
N VAL A 51 8.66 8.51 -1.21
CA VAL A 51 8.71 8.46 -2.68
C VAL A 51 8.54 9.84 -3.34
N ASP A 52 8.47 10.92 -2.56
CA ASP A 52 8.23 12.30 -3.02
C ASP A 52 7.00 12.41 -3.94
N PHE A 53 5.85 11.94 -3.43
CA PHE A 53 4.58 11.97 -4.12
C PHE A 53 3.51 12.65 -3.27
N LYS A 54 3.00 13.79 -3.76
CA LYS A 54 1.93 14.56 -3.09
C LYS A 54 0.65 14.68 -3.92
N GLN A 55 0.79 14.69 -5.25
CA GLN A 55 -0.28 14.99 -6.19
C GLN A 55 -0.21 14.02 -7.37
N GLY A 56 -1.36 13.62 -7.90
CA GLY A 56 -1.47 12.71 -9.04
C GLY A 56 -2.25 11.44 -8.70
N ARG A 57 -2.37 10.54 -9.67
CA ARG A 57 -3.24 9.37 -9.54
C ARG A 57 -2.65 8.32 -8.61
N ILE A 58 -3.50 7.73 -7.77
CA ILE A 58 -3.09 6.70 -6.80
C ILE A 58 -3.84 5.40 -7.10
N MET A 59 -3.06 4.36 -7.37
CA MET A 59 -3.54 3.00 -7.50
C MET A 59 -3.20 2.28 -6.20
N TYR A 60 -4.22 1.81 -5.49
CA TYR A 60 -4.07 1.22 -4.17
C TYR A 60 -4.55 -0.22 -4.14
N GLY A 61 -3.82 -1.08 -3.44
CA GLY A 61 -4.14 -2.47 -3.23
C GLY A 61 -4.06 -2.87 -1.77
N SER A 62 -5.00 -3.70 -1.33
CA SER A 62 -4.87 -4.49 -0.11
C SER A 62 -5.75 -5.72 -0.24
N ALA A 63 -5.26 -6.89 0.15
CA ALA A 63 -6.04 -8.12 0.17
C ALA A 63 -6.96 -8.17 1.39
N TYR A 64 -6.48 -7.70 2.55
CA TYR A 64 -7.19 -7.81 3.83
C TYR A 64 -7.87 -6.50 4.27
N GLY A 65 -7.62 -5.40 3.56
CA GLY A 65 -8.21 -4.09 3.83
C GLY A 65 -7.85 -3.57 5.22
N GLU A 66 -8.82 -2.93 5.88
CA GLU A 66 -8.69 -2.40 7.24
C GLU A 66 -9.06 -3.48 8.26
N LEU A 67 -8.22 -4.53 8.31
CA LEU A 67 -8.43 -5.69 9.17
C LEU A 67 -8.58 -5.31 10.66
N PRO A 68 -7.76 -4.41 11.25
CA PRO A 68 -7.93 -4.00 12.64
C PRO A 68 -9.28 -3.33 12.92
N ALA A 69 -9.75 -2.45 12.03
CA ALA A 69 -11.05 -1.81 12.17
C ALA A 69 -12.19 -2.83 12.08
N THR A 70 -12.09 -3.77 11.13
CA THR A 70 -13.08 -4.84 10.96
C THR A 70 -13.11 -5.78 12.18
N ALA A 71 -11.95 -6.13 12.75
CA ALA A 71 -11.85 -6.93 13.95
C ALA A 71 -12.51 -6.23 15.17
N ASN A 72 -12.28 -4.92 15.34
CA ASN A 72 -12.94 -4.13 16.38
C ASN A 72 -14.47 -4.14 16.24
N ILE A 73 -14.99 -4.00 15.02
CA ILE A 73 -16.43 -4.05 14.74
C ILE A 73 -17.00 -5.42 15.11
N LEU A 74 -16.33 -6.50 14.71
CA LEU A 74 -16.77 -7.87 15.01
C LEU A 74 -16.76 -8.15 16.52
N ASN A 75 -15.73 -7.67 17.24
CA ASN A 75 -15.65 -7.79 18.69
C ASN A 75 -16.79 -7.03 19.39
N ALA A 76 -17.11 -5.82 18.94
CA ALA A 76 -18.27 -5.07 19.47
C ALA A 76 -19.58 -5.83 19.26
N ILE A 77 -19.79 -6.39 18.06
CA ILE A 77 -20.99 -7.20 17.75
C ILE A 77 -21.05 -8.44 18.65
N LEU A 78 -19.95 -9.17 18.81
CA LEU A 78 -19.85 -10.34 19.67
C LEU A 78 -20.22 -10.02 21.12
N ASN A 79 -19.73 -8.88 21.63
CA ASN A 79 -19.96 -8.41 22.99
C ASN A 79 -21.29 -7.67 23.18
N LYS A 80 -22.11 -7.52 22.12
CA LYS A 80 -23.36 -6.74 22.11
C LYS A 80 -23.17 -5.27 22.50
N GLU A 81 -22.02 -4.72 22.14
CA GLU A 81 -21.66 -3.32 22.33
C GLU A 81 -22.06 -2.47 21.10
N GLY A 82 -22.09 -1.15 21.28
CA GLY A 82 -22.32 -0.24 20.17
C GLY A 82 -21.13 -0.20 19.20
N ILE A 83 -21.41 -0.24 17.90
CA ILE A 83 -20.37 -0.09 16.87
C ILE A 83 -19.90 1.36 16.84
N SER A 84 -18.59 1.56 16.98
CA SER A 84 -17.93 2.86 16.84
C SER A 84 -18.13 3.42 15.42
N PRO A 85 -18.70 4.63 15.26
CA PRO A 85 -18.83 5.27 13.95
C PRO A 85 -17.49 5.48 13.25
N THR A 86 -16.42 5.70 14.03
CA THR A 86 -15.07 5.86 13.49
C THR A 86 -14.54 4.55 12.93
N ASP A 87 -14.73 3.42 13.62
CA ASP A 87 -14.29 2.11 13.13
C ASP A 87 -15.07 1.73 11.87
N PHE A 88 -16.39 1.98 11.83
CA PHE A 88 -17.19 1.77 10.63
C PHE A 88 -16.74 2.65 9.45
N GLN A 89 -16.46 3.94 9.68
CA GLN A 89 -15.92 4.81 8.64
C GLN A 89 -14.56 4.30 8.12
N ASN A 90 -13.72 3.81 9.03
CA ASN A 90 -12.37 3.35 8.73
C ASN A 90 -12.31 1.90 8.22
N SER A 91 -13.43 1.17 8.13
CA SER A 91 -13.41 -0.25 7.72
C SER A 91 -13.40 -0.46 6.20
N VAL A 92 -13.49 0.61 5.41
CA VAL A 92 -13.50 0.53 3.94
C VAL A 92 -12.09 0.45 3.37
N TYR A 93 -11.91 -0.29 2.27
CA TYR A 93 -10.59 -0.54 1.68
C TYR A 93 -9.86 0.75 1.27
N ASN A 94 -10.57 1.77 0.80
CA ASN A 94 -9.97 3.01 0.32
C ASN A 94 -9.56 3.97 1.45
N THR A 95 -9.76 3.61 2.73
CA THR A 95 -9.46 4.47 3.88
C THR A 95 -8.04 5.05 3.85
N PRO A 96 -6.96 4.26 3.62
CA PRO A 96 -5.59 4.79 3.68
C PRO A 96 -5.32 5.90 2.68
N VAL A 97 -5.70 5.67 1.43
CA VAL A 97 -5.50 6.63 0.34
C VAL A 97 -6.49 7.79 0.37
N SER A 98 -7.67 7.61 0.98
CA SER A 98 -8.63 8.71 1.20
C SER A 98 -8.11 9.70 2.25
N TYR A 99 -7.50 9.22 3.34
CA TYR A 99 -6.86 10.13 4.29
C TYR A 99 -5.67 10.85 3.66
N ALA A 100 -4.85 10.13 2.90
CA ALA A 100 -3.70 10.72 2.23
C ALA A 100 -4.12 11.79 1.20
N SER A 101 -5.18 11.55 0.43
CA SER A 101 -5.69 12.53 -0.54
C SER A 101 -6.26 13.77 0.12
N ILE A 102 -6.97 13.63 1.25
CA ILE A 102 -7.46 14.77 2.04
C ILE A 102 -6.28 15.57 2.61
N LEU A 103 -5.24 14.90 3.12
CA LEU A 103 -4.06 15.54 3.69
C LEU A 103 -3.34 16.41 2.66
N GLU A 104 -3.08 15.85 1.47
CA GLU A 104 -2.33 16.51 0.41
C GLU A 104 -3.19 17.38 -0.50
N LYS A 105 -4.52 17.39 -0.33
CA LYS A 105 -5.51 17.99 -1.24
C LYS A 105 -5.35 17.46 -2.67
N ASN A 106 -5.20 16.15 -2.79
CA ASN A 106 -5.09 15.47 -4.06
C ASN A 106 -6.48 15.12 -4.59
N GLU A 107 -6.91 15.80 -5.64
CA GLU A 107 -8.22 15.60 -6.28
C GLU A 107 -8.13 14.67 -7.50
N SER A 108 -6.96 14.07 -7.74
CA SER A 108 -6.75 13.13 -8.84
C SER A 108 -7.44 11.79 -8.59
N GLU A 109 -7.58 11.00 -9.64
CA GLU A 109 -8.19 9.67 -9.58
C GLU A 109 -7.49 8.74 -8.57
N ILE A 110 -8.30 8.04 -7.78
CA ILE A 110 -7.86 6.98 -6.87
C ILE A 110 -8.63 5.71 -7.22
N LEU A 111 -7.90 4.63 -7.52
CA LEU A 111 -8.49 3.30 -7.68
C LEU A 111 -8.01 2.40 -6.55
N THR A 112 -8.93 1.61 -6.01
CA THR A 112 -8.66 0.66 -4.93
C THR A 112 -9.05 -0.74 -5.38
N ILE A 113 -8.17 -1.71 -5.21
CA ILE A 113 -8.43 -3.11 -5.56
C ILE A 113 -8.10 -4.07 -4.42
N SER A 114 -8.79 -5.20 -4.41
CA SER A 114 -8.47 -6.37 -3.58
C SER A 114 -8.61 -7.60 -4.44
N CYS A 115 -7.54 -8.41 -4.54
CA CYS A 115 -7.50 -9.62 -5.37
C CYS A 115 -6.84 -10.79 -4.64
N GLY A 116 -6.95 -10.84 -3.31
CA GLY A 116 -6.28 -11.85 -2.48
C GLY A 116 -4.77 -11.85 -2.71
N ASP A 117 -4.20 -13.04 -2.84
CA ASP A 117 -2.76 -13.24 -3.13
C ASP A 117 -2.30 -12.53 -4.40
N ASN A 118 -3.19 -12.27 -5.37
CA ASN A 118 -2.84 -11.60 -6.62
C ASN A 118 -2.91 -10.06 -6.53
N THR A 119 -3.11 -9.46 -5.36
CA THR A 119 -3.35 -8.01 -5.24
C THR A 119 -2.21 -7.17 -5.81
N SER A 120 -0.95 -7.44 -5.43
CA SER A 120 0.22 -6.73 -5.97
C SER A 120 0.33 -6.88 -7.49
N ASN A 121 0.14 -8.09 -8.01
CA ASN A 121 0.14 -8.35 -9.45
C ASN A 121 -0.94 -7.58 -10.21
N ARG A 122 -2.19 -7.64 -9.72
CA ARG A 122 -3.32 -6.94 -10.35
C ARG A 122 -3.17 -5.43 -10.23
N LEU A 123 -2.57 -4.94 -9.14
CA LEU A 123 -2.27 -3.54 -8.94
C LEU A 123 -1.25 -3.05 -9.95
N LEU A 124 -0.21 -3.84 -10.20
CA LEU A 124 0.81 -3.53 -11.19
C LEU A 124 0.22 -3.47 -12.61
N LYS A 125 -0.60 -4.45 -12.98
CA LYS A 125 -1.30 -4.47 -14.28
C LYS A 125 -2.23 -3.27 -14.46
N MET A 126 -3.01 -2.95 -13.42
CA MET A 126 -3.86 -1.76 -13.43
C MET A 126 -3.02 -0.50 -13.59
N GLY A 127 -1.95 -0.36 -12.81
CA GLY A 127 -1.00 0.75 -12.92
C GLY A 127 -0.41 0.89 -14.31
N ALA A 128 -0.05 -0.23 -14.95
CA ALA A 128 0.49 -0.25 -16.31
C ALA A 128 -0.52 0.25 -17.35
N ILE A 129 -1.78 -0.19 -17.26
CA ILE A 129 -2.85 0.30 -18.14
C ILE A 129 -3.08 1.79 -17.93
N LYS A 130 -3.13 2.25 -16.68
CA LYS A 130 -3.37 3.66 -16.37
C LYS A 130 -2.22 4.56 -16.83
N ALA A 131 -0.97 4.08 -16.74
CA ALA A 131 0.21 4.82 -17.17
C ALA A 131 0.24 5.09 -18.68
N LEU A 132 -0.62 4.45 -19.48
CA LEU A 132 -0.78 4.77 -20.90
C LEU A 132 -1.24 6.23 -21.14
N ASP A 133 -1.77 6.91 -20.12
CA ASP A 133 -2.09 8.34 -20.19
C ASP A 133 -0.82 9.24 -20.06
N GLU A 134 0.37 8.65 -20.03
CA GLU A 134 1.70 9.31 -20.02
C GLU A 134 1.97 10.23 -18.81
N ASP A 135 1.33 9.98 -17.66
CA ASP A 135 1.57 10.67 -16.40
C ASP A 135 2.37 9.82 -15.38
N GLU A 136 2.68 10.44 -14.23
CA GLU A 136 3.27 9.74 -13.09
C GLU A 136 2.16 9.20 -12.18
N ILE A 137 2.23 7.91 -11.84
CA ILE A 137 1.25 7.22 -11.02
C ILE A 137 1.91 6.66 -9.79
N LEU A 138 1.24 6.75 -8.65
CA LEU A 138 1.63 6.07 -7.43
C LEU A 138 0.92 4.71 -7.32
N LEU A 139 1.68 3.63 -7.27
CA LEU A 139 1.19 2.31 -6.90
C LEU A 139 1.50 2.08 -5.43
N VAL A 140 0.50 1.76 -4.60
CA VAL A 140 0.67 1.48 -3.18
C VAL A 140 -0.05 0.20 -2.80
N VAL A 141 0.64 -0.71 -2.13
CA VAL A 141 0.00 -1.89 -1.51
C VAL A 141 0.30 -1.92 -0.02
N THR A 142 -0.70 -2.21 0.81
CA THR A 142 -0.49 -2.36 2.26
C THR A 142 -1.24 -3.55 2.84
N GLU A 143 -0.64 -4.17 3.85
CA GLU A 143 -1.27 -5.14 4.75
C GLU A 143 -0.89 -4.80 6.20
N THR A 144 -1.91 -4.64 7.05
CA THR A 144 -1.75 -4.43 8.49
C THR A 144 -2.55 -5.49 9.22
N MET A 145 -1.92 -6.63 9.48
CA MET A 145 -2.60 -7.86 9.91
C MET A 145 -2.51 -8.12 11.42
N ASN A 146 -1.88 -7.23 12.17
CA ASN A 146 -1.73 -7.37 13.61
C ASN A 146 -3.06 -7.12 14.33
N ILE A 147 -3.81 -8.19 14.57
CA ILE A 147 -5.06 -8.23 15.33
C ILE A 147 -4.93 -9.18 16.52
N GLU A 148 -5.86 -9.06 17.48
CA GLU A 148 -5.94 -9.99 18.58
C GLU A 148 -6.08 -11.43 18.07
N ASN A 149 -5.33 -12.36 18.66
CA ASN A 149 -5.32 -13.78 18.30
C ASN A 149 -4.83 -14.10 16.87
N ILE A 150 -4.07 -13.20 16.23
CA ILE A 150 -3.52 -13.41 14.88
C ILE A 150 -2.69 -14.70 14.76
N GLU A 151 -2.02 -15.12 15.83
CA GLU A 151 -1.24 -16.35 15.90
C GLU A 151 -2.07 -17.64 15.75
N GLN A 152 -3.40 -17.56 15.95
CA GLN A 152 -4.29 -18.72 15.72
C GLN A 152 -4.46 -19.03 14.23
N VAL A 153 -4.30 -18.02 13.36
CA VAL A 153 -4.51 -18.13 11.91
C VAL A 153 -3.22 -17.94 11.11
N ASN A 154 -2.28 -17.12 11.59
CA ASN A 154 -1.00 -16.94 10.94
C ASN A 154 -0.03 -18.05 11.35
N LYS A 155 0.34 -18.90 10.40
CA LYS A 155 1.37 -19.94 10.55
C LYS A 155 2.50 -19.84 9.54
N CYS A 156 2.43 -18.87 8.63
CA CYS A 156 3.18 -18.89 7.38
C CYS A 156 3.97 -17.61 7.10
N ILE A 157 3.61 -16.49 7.73
CA ILE A 157 4.26 -15.19 7.51
C ILE A 157 4.94 -14.68 8.78
N ASP A 158 6.11 -14.09 8.60
CA ASP A 158 6.92 -13.49 9.68
C ASP A 158 6.60 -11.99 9.85
N PHE A 159 6.03 -11.35 8.82
CA PHE A 159 5.75 -9.92 8.79
C PHE A 159 4.25 -9.64 8.70
N LEU A 160 3.66 -9.17 9.80
CA LEU A 160 2.25 -8.78 9.87
C LEU A 160 1.97 -7.37 9.35
N GLU A 161 3.01 -6.54 9.23
CA GLU A 161 2.87 -5.19 8.72
C GLU A 161 3.82 -4.96 7.55
N VAL A 162 3.22 -4.78 6.38
CA VAL A 162 3.95 -4.56 5.12
C VAL A 162 3.27 -3.48 4.33
N ALA A 163 4.06 -2.54 3.81
CA ALA A 163 3.57 -1.52 2.90
C ALA A 163 4.64 -1.21 1.86
N VAL A 164 4.22 -1.04 0.60
CA VAL A 164 5.13 -0.76 -0.51
C VAL A 164 4.54 0.32 -1.39
N ALA A 165 5.38 1.26 -1.81
CA ALA A 165 5.03 2.29 -2.79
C ALA A 165 6.02 2.30 -3.95
N LEU A 166 5.51 2.33 -5.18
CA LEU A 166 6.25 2.55 -6.41
C LEU A 166 5.68 3.79 -7.11
N LYS A 167 6.50 4.80 -7.32
CA LYS A 167 6.19 5.92 -8.22
C LYS A 167 6.62 5.52 -9.62
N VAL A 168 5.69 5.38 -10.54
CA VAL A 168 5.95 4.83 -11.88
C VAL A 168 5.48 5.76 -12.99
N LYS A 169 6.04 5.59 -14.19
CA LYS A 169 5.51 6.16 -15.44
C LYS A 169 5.72 5.19 -16.60
N LEU A 170 5.05 5.43 -17.73
CA LEU A 170 5.26 4.66 -18.95
C LEU A 170 6.70 4.77 -19.46
N SER A 171 7.26 3.65 -19.92
CA SER A 171 8.57 3.59 -20.57
C SER A 171 8.48 2.89 -21.92
N LYS A 172 9.29 3.34 -22.88
CA LYS A 172 9.51 2.69 -24.18
C LYS A 172 10.80 1.87 -24.22
N GLU A 173 11.58 1.92 -23.14
CA GLU A 173 12.84 1.19 -23.01
C GLU A 173 12.60 -0.23 -22.50
N GLU A 174 13.57 -1.12 -22.72
CA GLU A 174 13.51 -2.51 -22.29
C GLU A 174 13.62 -2.65 -20.76
N ALA A 175 13.05 -3.73 -20.22
CA ALA A 175 13.10 -3.99 -18.79
C ALA A 175 14.53 -4.22 -18.31
N THR A 176 14.86 -3.60 -17.18
CA THR A 176 16.15 -3.72 -16.49
C THR A 176 16.05 -4.46 -15.17
N ILE A 177 14.81 -4.71 -14.69
CA ILE A 177 14.51 -5.41 -13.45
C ILE A 177 13.52 -6.54 -13.77
N ASN A 178 13.79 -7.72 -13.21
CA ASN A 178 12.90 -8.87 -13.26
C ASN A 178 12.33 -9.15 -11.86
N PHE A 179 11.17 -9.80 -11.80
CA PHE A 179 10.67 -10.28 -10.52
C PHE A 179 11.62 -11.36 -9.95
N GLU A 180 12.03 -11.17 -8.70
CA GLU A 180 12.84 -12.11 -7.94
C GLU A 180 12.19 -12.34 -6.58
N ASP A 181 11.80 -13.58 -6.27
CA ASP A 181 11.31 -13.93 -4.92
C ASP A 181 12.50 -14.14 -4.00
N ASP A 182 12.68 -13.22 -3.04
CA ASP A 182 13.73 -13.30 -2.03
C ASP A 182 13.33 -14.16 -0.81
N ASN A 183 12.24 -14.92 -0.94
CA ASN A 183 11.64 -15.78 0.08
C ASN A 183 11.23 -15.02 1.37
N THR A 184 11.01 -13.70 1.29
CA THR A 184 10.46 -12.94 2.42
C THR A 184 9.08 -13.49 2.77
N LYS A 185 8.95 -14.00 3.99
CA LYS A 185 7.69 -14.53 4.53
C LYS A 185 6.73 -13.40 4.91
N CYS A 186 6.14 -12.80 3.89
CA CYS A 186 5.11 -11.77 4.00
C CYS A 186 3.87 -12.21 3.20
N PRO A 187 2.73 -11.50 3.31
CA PRO A 187 1.55 -11.79 2.52
C PRO A 187 1.86 -11.84 1.02
N GLU A 188 1.34 -12.83 0.30
CA GLU A 188 1.55 -12.94 -1.15
C GLU A 188 1.02 -11.72 -1.90
N SER A 189 -0.04 -11.11 -1.35
CA SER A 189 -0.68 -9.90 -1.84
C SER A 189 0.26 -8.70 -2.00
N VAL A 190 1.43 -8.67 -1.35
CA VAL A 190 2.41 -7.56 -1.45
C VAL A 190 3.71 -7.92 -2.17
N LYS A 191 3.99 -9.22 -2.38
CA LYS A 191 5.33 -9.70 -2.75
C LYS A 191 5.89 -9.11 -4.04
N GLU A 192 5.09 -9.01 -5.09
CA GLU A 192 5.58 -8.55 -6.40
C GLU A 192 6.08 -7.10 -6.32
N LEU A 193 5.29 -6.21 -5.71
CA LEU A 193 5.71 -4.82 -5.49
C LEU A 193 6.90 -4.74 -4.55
N LEU A 194 6.93 -5.56 -3.49
CA LEU A 194 8.03 -5.59 -2.53
C LEU A 194 9.36 -5.98 -3.20
N SER A 195 9.34 -6.98 -4.08
CA SER A 195 10.52 -7.40 -4.85
C SER A 195 11.08 -6.24 -5.68
N TYR A 196 10.23 -5.54 -6.44
CA TYR A 196 10.67 -4.40 -7.23
C TYR A 196 11.17 -3.23 -6.36
N ALA A 197 10.52 -2.96 -5.23
CA ALA A 197 10.97 -1.92 -4.31
C ALA A 197 12.34 -2.22 -3.67
N LYS A 198 12.64 -3.50 -3.40
CA LYS A 198 13.95 -3.93 -2.89
C LYS A 198 15.07 -3.86 -3.92
N GLN A 199 14.75 -4.11 -5.19
CA GLN A 199 15.70 -4.06 -6.30
C GLN A 199 15.97 -2.63 -6.81
N PHE A 200 15.10 -1.66 -6.47
CA PHE A 200 15.19 -0.28 -6.93
C PHE A 200 16.53 0.39 -6.61
N ASN A 201 17.15 1.01 -7.61
CA ASN A 201 18.41 1.73 -7.47
C ASN A 201 18.31 3.13 -8.08
N LYS A 202 18.42 4.17 -7.23
CA LYS A 202 18.32 5.58 -7.64
C LYS A 202 19.35 6.03 -8.69
N ASN A 203 20.45 5.30 -8.86
CA ASN A 203 21.54 5.64 -9.78
C ASN A 203 21.40 4.96 -11.16
N LYS A 204 20.34 4.18 -11.39
CA LYS A 204 20.10 3.45 -12.64
C LYS A 204 18.64 3.61 -13.07
N LYS A 205 18.36 3.31 -14.34
CA LYS A 205 16.98 3.15 -14.79
C LYS A 205 16.42 1.84 -14.28
N ASN A 206 15.25 1.93 -13.66
CA ASN A 206 14.55 0.80 -13.03
C ASN A 206 13.31 0.53 -13.87
N ILE A 207 13.41 -0.31 -14.89
CA ILE A 207 12.31 -0.57 -15.83
C ILE A 207 11.83 -1.99 -15.63
N ILE A 208 10.52 -2.16 -15.47
CA ILE A 208 9.87 -3.45 -15.32
C ILE A 208 8.95 -3.73 -16.50
N GLU A 209 8.91 -4.98 -16.93
CA GLU A 209 7.98 -5.46 -17.95
C GLU A 209 6.69 -5.96 -17.29
N VAL A 210 5.55 -5.37 -17.63
CA VAL A 210 4.24 -5.78 -17.11
C VAL A 210 3.46 -6.50 -18.20
N LYS A 211 3.21 -7.80 -17.98
CA LYS A 211 2.40 -8.65 -18.87
C LYS A 211 0.94 -8.58 -18.45
N LEU A 212 0.08 -7.96 -19.27
CA LEU A 212 -1.36 -7.82 -19.01
C LEU A 212 -2.08 -9.18 -19.07
#